data_AF-A0A9W7E5I2-F1
#
_entry.id   AF-A0A9W7E5I2-F1
#
_cell.length_a   1.000
_cell.length_b   1.000
_cell.length_c   1.000
_cell.angle_alpha   90.00
_cell.angle_beta   90.00
_cell.angle_gamma   90.00
#
_symmetry.space_group_name_H-M   'P 1'
#
loop_
_entity.id
_entity.type
_entity.pdbx_description
1 polymer ?
#
loop_
_entity_poly.entity_id
_entity_poly.type
_entity_poly.pdbx_seq_one_letter_code
_entity_poly.pdbx_strand_id
1 'polypeptide(L)'
;MDDILTCAICLDSNEFVEMPCCGLKSKESTVQFCFECVETICTMDRFKIGACPRCRKFVAVEDKIIVLRERKGQCVMCRQHHVIVANGRCQKCLLGQSFAFRYECNKCSKTQRIPHPMWLYQSSLTSFGSASWACHVGRGCEYTKWRIVPSDVAQIPSNHLPESWGGQEEIYETVRNFRRQQREEQGCCRIP
;
A
#
# COMPACT_ATOMS: atom_id res chain seq x y z
N MET A 1 -6.22 11.30 -40.91
CA MET A 1 -7.40 10.81 -40.18
C MET A 1 -7.24 11.34 -38.79
N ASP A 2 -8.08 12.29 -38.38
CA ASP A 2 -8.18 12.63 -36.97
C ASP A 2 -8.89 11.47 -36.29
N ASP A 3 -8.17 10.72 -35.45
CA ASP A 3 -8.78 9.69 -34.62
C ASP A 3 -9.73 10.38 -33.65
N ILE A 4 -11.03 10.17 -33.85
CA ILE A 4 -12.06 10.65 -32.93
C ILE A 4 -11.87 9.87 -31.64
N LEU A 5 -11.42 10.56 -30.61
CA LEU A 5 -11.26 9.98 -29.29
C LEU A 5 -12.64 9.62 -28.74
N THR A 6 -12.78 8.41 -28.20
CA THR A 6 -14.00 7.96 -27.51
C THR A 6 -13.68 7.44 -26.12
N CYS A 7 -14.69 7.38 -25.26
CA CYS A 7 -14.59 6.84 -23.91
C CYS A 7 -14.12 5.38 -23.98
N ALA A 8 -13.02 5.05 -23.31
CA ALA A 8 -12.40 3.72 -23.34
C ALA A 8 -13.21 2.63 -22.61
N ILE A 9 -14.37 2.96 -22.04
CA ILE A 9 -15.28 2.00 -21.39
C ILE A 9 -16.47 1.71 -22.29
N CYS A 10 -17.28 2.73 -22.63
CA CYS A 10 -18.47 2.53 -23.47
C CYS A 10 -18.18 2.58 -24.98
N LEU A 11 -17.04 3.15 -25.39
CA LEU A 11 -16.65 3.38 -26.78
C LEU A 11 -17.53 4.36 -27.56
N ASP A 12 -18.53 4.97 -26.92
CA ASP A 12 -19.54 5.81 -27.60
C ASP A 12 -19.41 7.31 -27.32
N SER A 13 -18.99 7.70 -26.12
CA SER A 13 -19.00 9.11 -25.69
C SER A 13 -17.71 9.84 -26.06
N ASN A 14 -17.83 11.09 -26.49
CA ASN A 14 -16.74 12.05 -26.75
C ASN A 14 -16.64 13.15 -25.67
N GLU A 15 -17.46 13.07 -24.61
CA GLU A 15 -17.42 13.98 -23.46
C GLU A 15 -16.65 13.33 -22.32
N PHE A 16 -15.52 13.93 -21.95
CA PHE A 16 -14.59 13.33 -20.99
C PHE A 16 -14.61 14.03 -19.64
N VAL A 17 -14.48 13.22 -18.59
CA VAL A 17 -14.39 13.71 -17.22
C VAL A 17 -12.93 13.80 -16.76
N GLU A 18 -12.60 14.88 -16.04
CA GLU A 18 -11.29 15.01 -15.42
C GLU A 18 -11.20 14.15 -14.15
N MET A 19 -10.25 13.23 -14.13
CA MET A 19 -9.97 12.34 -13.01
C MET A 19 -8.98 13.01 -12.05
N PRO A 20 -9.40 13.40 -10.83
CA PRO A 20 -8.56 14.16 -9.89
C PRO A 20 -7.32 13.36 -9.43
N CYS A 21 -7.39 12.05 -9.55
CA CYS A 21 -6.37 11.12 -9.10
C CYS A 21 -5.18 10.97 -10.08
N CYS A 22 -5.33 11.44 -11.31
CA CYS A 22 -4.39 11.25 -12.43
C CYS A 22 -3.71 12.55 -12.89
N GLY A 23 -4.16 13.72 -12.44
CA GLY A 23 -3.60 15.02 -12.82
C GLY A 23 -3.57 15.23 -14.34
N LEU A 24 -2.44 15.73 -14.86
CA LEU A 24 -2.23 15.98 -16.30
C LEU A 24 -2.51 14.76 -17.19
N LYS A 25 -2.24 13.54 -16.69
CA LYS A 25 -2.56 12.30 -17.44
C LYS A 25 -4.05 12.09 -17.67
N SER A 26 -4.91 12.80 -16.95
CA SER A 26 -6.34 12.82 -17.25
C SER A 26 -6.66 13.59 -18.53
N LYS A 27 -5.84 14.56 -18.94
CA LYS A 27 -6.10 15.41 -20.12
C LYS A 27 -5.33 14.94 -21.34
N GLU A 28 -4.08 14.55 -21.14
CA GLU A 28 -3.14 14.25 -22.24
C GLU A 28 -3.18 12.78 -22.70
N SER A 29 -3.89 11.91 -21.97
CA SER A 29 -3.97 10.50 -22.32
C SER A 29 -4.88 10.27 -23.52
N THR A 30 -4.50 9.35 -24.39
CA THR A 30 -5.36 8.82 -25.47
C THR A 30 -6.50 7.95 -24.94
N VAL A 31 -6.31 7.30 -23.80
CA VAL A 31 -7.38 6.62 -23.07
C VAL A 31 -8.16 7.68 -22.29
N GLN A 32 -9.44 7.90 -22.58
CA GLN A 32 -10.31 8.84 -21.86
C GLN A 32 -11.57 8.17 -21.34
N PHE A 33 -12.28 8.80 -20.41
CA PHE A 33 -13.48 8.23 -19.79
C PHE A 33 -14.59 9.28 -19.71
N CYS A 34 -15.82 8.89 -20.01
CA CYS A 34 -16.99 9.74 -19.78
C CYS A 34 -17.45 9.67 -18.32
N PHE A 35 -18.19 10.69 -17.89
CA PHE A 35 -18.71 10.79 -16.53
C PHE A 35 -19.60 9.58 -16.17
N GLU A 36 -20.54 9.21 -17.04
CA GLU A 36 -21.53 8.14 -16.78
C GLU A 36 -20.87 6.78 -16.52
N CYS A 37 -19.81 6.45 -17.25
CA CYS A 37 -19.06 5.22 -17.02
C CYS A 37 -18.37 5.23 -15.65
N VAL A 38 -17.76 6.36 -15.26
CA VAL A 38 -17.10 6.49 -13.96
C VAL A 38 -18.14 6.47 -12.83
N GLU A 39 -19.27 7.13 -13.00
CA GLU A 39 -20.40 7.10 -12.06
C GLU A 39 -20.95 5.69 -11.88
N THR A 40 -21.14 4.95 -12.97
CA THR A 40 -21.56 3.54 -12.92
C THR A 40 -20.57 2.70 -12.11
N ILE A 41 -19.27 2.85 -12.35
CA ILE A 41 -18.24 2.14 -11.57
C ILE A 41 -18.33 2.50 -10.07
N CYS A 42 -18.62 3.74 -9.74
CA CYS A 42 -18.77 4.16 -8.34
C CYS A 42 -20.01 3.54 -7.69
N THR A 43 -21.14 3.51 -8.41
CA THR A 43 -22.43 3.02 -7.89
C THR A 43 -22.52 1.49 -7.79
N MET A 44 -21.68 0.74 -8.51
CA MET A 44 -21.56 -0.72 -8.37
C MET A 44 -21.05 -1.15 -6.99
N ASP A 45 -20.33 -0.29 -6.25
CA ASP A 45 -19.91 -0.57 -4.88
C ASP A 45 -20.93 0.00 -3.87
N ARG A 46 -21.23 -0.77 -2.82
CA ARG A 46 -22.18 -0.37 -1.76
C ARG A 46 -21.85 0.97 -1.08
N PHE A 47 -20.59 1.40 -1.11
CA PHE A 47 -20.15 2.67 -0.53
C PHE A 47 -20.19 3.82 -1.54
N LYS A 48 -20.67 3.60 -2.77
CA LYS A 48 -20.61 4.56 -3.88
C LYS A 48 -19.18 5.03 -4.19
N ILE A 49 -18.21 4.12 -4.02
CA ILE A 49 -16.77 4.38 -4.22
C ILE A 49 -16.24 3.40 -5.27
N GLY A 50 -15.78 3.96 -6.39
CA GLY A 50 -15.21 3.22 -7.51
C GLY A 50 -13.68 3.26 -7.51
N ALA A 51 -13.05 2.28 -8.14
CA ALA A 51 -11.62 2.37 -8.46
C ALA A 51 -11.45 3.06 -9.82
N CYS A 52 -10.62 4.10 -9.88
CA CYS A 52 -10.28 4.77 -11.13
C CYS A 52 -9.82 3.72 -12.19
N PRO A 53 -10.42 3.69 -13.39
CA PRO A 53 -10.04 2.73 -14.43
C PRO A 53 -8.58 2.81 -14.82
N ARG A 54 -7.96 4.00 -14.70
CA ARG A 54 -6.55 4.24 -15.04
C ARG A 54 -5.57 3.88 -13.94
N CYS A 55 -5.71 4.47 -12.75
CA CYS A 55 -4.70 4.38 -11.69
C CYS A 55 -5.17 3.62 -10.45
N ARG A 56 -6.41 3.09 -10.47
CA ARG A 56 -7.02 2.28 -9.41
C ARG A 56 -7.21 2.99 -8.05
N LYS A 57 -6.82 4.27 -7.92
CA LYS A 57 -7.16 5.10 -6.76
C LYS A 57 -8.68 5.20 -6.61
N PHE A 58 -9.15 5.20 -5.38
CA PHE A 58 -10.57 5.28 -5.08
C PHE A 58 -11.11 6.68 -5.34
N VAL A 59 -12.26 6.73 -6.01
CA VAL A 59 -12.98 7.94 -6.38
C VAL A 59 -14.46 7.79 -6.04
N ALA A 60 -15.15 8.90 -5.87
CA ALA A 60 -16.59 8.97 -5.68
C ALA A 60 -17.18 10.09 -6.55
N VAL A 61 -18.50 10.07 -6.72
CA VAL A 61 -19.26 11.14 -7.35
C VAL A 61 -19.90 12.00 -6.25
N GLU A 62 -19.63 13.30 -6.27
CA GLU A 62 -20.25 14.31 -5.41
C GLU A 62 -20.68 15.48 -6.31
N ASP A 63 -21.93 15.95 -6.22
CA ASP A 63 -22.42 17.11 -7.00
C ASP A 63 -22.03 17.12 -8.49
N LYS A 64 -22.11 15.94 -9.15
CA LYS A 64 -21.74 15.70 -10.55
C LYS A 64 -20.25 15.91 -10.89
N ILE A 65 -19.36 15.89 -9.90
CA ILE A 65 -17.91 15.88 -10.08
C ILE A 65 -17.28 14.61 -9.49
N ILE A 66 -16.15 14.20 -10.05
CA ILE A 66 -15.37 13.06 -9.54
C ILE A 66 -14.39 13.58 -8.50
N VAL A 67 -14.43 13.02 -7.30
CA VAL A 67 -13.55 13.38 -6.18
C VAL A 67 -12.71 12.19 -5.74
N LEU A 68 -11.52 12.44 -5.21
CA LEU A 68 -10.73 11.42 -4.52
C LEU A 68 -11.42 11.04 -3.20
N ARG A 69 -11.56 9.74 -2.94
CA ARG A 69 -12.20 9.25 -1.70
C ARG A 69 -11.39 8.12 -1.10
N GLU A 70 -11.34 8.04 0.22
CA GLU A 70 -10.84 6.86 0.90
C GLU A 70 -11.98 5.89 1.18
N ARG A 71 -11.75 4.59 0.93
CA ARG A 71 -12.68 3.53 1.32
C ARG A 71 -12.44 3.13 2.77
N LYS A 72 -13.02 3.85 3.73
CA LYS A 72 -12.92 3.49 5.16
C LYS A 72 -13.89 2.35 5.49
N GLY A 73 -13.43 1.39 6.29
CA GLY A 73 -14.26 0.27 6.73
C GLY A 73 -13.52 -0.66 7.69
N GLN A 74 -14.21 -1.68 8.17
CA GLN A 74 -13.60 -2.69 9.04
C GLN A 74 -12.75 -3.68 8.20
N CYS A 75 -11.47 -3.80 8.54
CA CYS A 75 -10.58 -4.78 7.93
C CYS A 75 -11.00 -6.20 8.33
N VAL A 76 -11.18 -7.10 7.36
CA VAL A 76 -11.60 -8.49 7.63
C VAL A 76 -10.56 -9.30 8.41
N MET A 77 -9.30 -8.86 8.42
CA MET A 77 -8.18 -9.55 9.06
C MET A 77 -7.92 -9.06 10.48
N CYS A 78 -7.58 -7.77 10.67
CA CYS A 78 -7.31 -7.23 12.01
C CYS A 78 -8.56 -6.74 12.75
N ARG A 79 -9.74 -6.74 12.11
CA ARG A 79 -11.03 -6.27 12.66
C ARG A 79 -11.08 -4.80 13.10
N GLN A 80 -10.04 -4.02 12.79
CA GLN A 80 -9.97 -2.58 13.05
C GLN A 80 -10.52 -1.78 11.87
N HIS A 81 -11.02 -0.57 12.15
CA HIS A 81 -11.47 0.38 11.12
C HIS A 81 -10.27 1.12 10.51
N HIS A 82 -10.10 0.97 9.19
CA HIS A 82 -8.98 1.53 8.41
C HIS A 82 -9.44 1.87 6.99
N VAL A 83 -8.55 2.49 6.22
CA VAL A 83 -8.69 2.50 4.75
C VAL A 83 -8.48 1.09 4.22
N ILE A 84 -9.50 0.60 3.51
CA ILE A 84 -9.52 -0.71 2.87
C ILE A 84 -8.97 -0.58 1.47
N VAL A 85 -7.89 -1.32 1.19
CA VAL A 85 -7.13 -1.19 -0.05
C VAL A 85 -7.54 -2.25 -1.07
N ALA A 86 -7.57 -3.52 -0.66
CA ALA A 86 -7.94 -4.64 -1.53
C ALA A 86 -8.51 -5.81 -0.72
N ASN A 87 -9.43 -6.57 -1.31
CA ASN A 87 -9.99 -7.80 -0.73
C ASN A 87 -10.52 -7.65 0.71
N GLY A 88 -11.08 -6.49 1.05
CA GLY A 88 -11.59 -6.19 2.40
C GLY A 88 -10.49 -5.98 3.46
N ARG A 89 -9.22 -5.82 3.06
CA ARG A 89 -8.07 -5.70 3.97
C ARG A 89 -7.45 -4.29 3.91
N CYS A 90 -6.93 -3.85 5.05
CA CYS A 90 -6.11 -2.64 5.11
C CYS A 90 -4.69 -2.90 4.61
N GLN A 91 -3.94 -1.83 4.31
CA GLN A 91 -2.58 -1.92 3.78
C GLN A 91 -1.64 -2.75 4.67
N LYS A 92 -1.70 -2.56 6.00
CA LYS A 92 -0.86 -3.31 6.95
C LYS A 92 -1.14 -4.81 6.86
N CYS A 93 -2.41 -5.22 6.86
CA CYS A 93 -2.78 -6.63 6.75
C CYS A 93 -2.36 -7.24 5.40
N LEU A 94 -2.45 -6.49 4.29
CA LEU A 94 -1.92 -6.94 3.00
C LEU A 94 -0.40 -7.16 3.06
N LEU A 95 0.33 -6.23 3.68
CA LEU A 95 1.78 -6.36 3.89
C LEU A 95 2.12 -7.60 4.72
N GLY A 96 1.45 -7.79 5.87
CA GLY A 96 1.67 -8.96 6.72
C GLY A 96 1.28 -10.28 6.06
N GLN A 97 0.34 -10.27 5.12
CA GLN A 97 0.00 -11.44 4.32
C GLN A 97 1.12 -11.79 3.33
N SER A 98 1.74 -10.80 2.69
CA SER A 98 2.90 -11.01 1.82
C SER A 98 4.14 -11.48 2.59
N PHE A 99 4.26 -11.08 3.86
CA PHE A 99 5.40 -11.37 4.72
C PHE A 99 4.93 -12.01 6.05
N ALA A 100 4.34 -13.19 5.95
CA ALA A 100 3.79 -13.91 7.11
C ALA A 100 4.90 -14.57 7.96
N PHE A 101 5.63 -13.72 8.70
CA PHE A 101 6.75 -14.11 9.56
C PHE A 101 6.31 -14.78 10.85
N ARG A 102 7.28 -15.38 11.52
CA ARG A 102 7.16 -15.98 12.84
C ARG A 102 7.42 -14.96 13.94
N TYR A 103 6.62 -15.04 14.99
CA TYR A 103 6.74 -14.19 16.17
C TYR A 103 6.70 -15.01 17.44
N GLU A 104 7.49 -14.60 18.41
CA GLU A 104 7.50 -15.12 19.77
C GLU A 104 6.44 -14.40 20.62
N CYS A 105 5.68 -15.19 21.37
CA CYS A 105 4.66 -14.72 22.30
C CYS A 105 5.29 -14.25 23.62
N ASN A 106 4.95 -13.04 24.09
CA ASN A 106 5.43 -12.51 25.37
C ASN A 106 4.99 -13.32 26.61
N LYS A 107 3.89 -14.08 26.52
CA LYS A 107 3.31 -14.80 27.67
C LYS A 107 3.80 -16.26 27.78
N CYS A 108 3.89 -16.98 26.66
CA CYS A 108 4.23 -18.41 26.67
C CYS A 108 5.53 -18.74 25.94
N SER A 109 6.21 -17.74 25.36
CA SER A 109 7.45 -17.88 24.57
C SER A 109 7.34 -18.83 23.37
N LYS A 110 6.13 -19.31 23.04
CA LYS A 110 5.89 -20.10 21.83
C LYS A 110 5.88 -19.19 20.61
N THR A 111 6.20 -19.78 19.47
CA THR A 111 6.25 -19.09 18.19
C THR A 111 5.02 -19.42 17.36
N GLN A 112 4.49 -18.44 16.63
CA GLN A 112 3.47 -18.68 15.60
C GLN A 112 3.69 -17.76 14.40
N ARG A 113 3.17 -18.15 13.23
CA ARG A 113 3.09 -17.25 12.07
C ARG A 113 1.89 -16.32 12.23
N ILE A 114 2.10 -15.02 12.00
CA ILE A 114 1.03 -14.01 12.10
C ILE A 114 0.94 -13.29 10.75
N PRO A 115 -0.21 -13.33 10.05
CA PRO A 115 -0.40 -12.66 8.76
C PRO A 115 -0.63 -11.15 8.92
N HIS A 116 0.02 -10.52 9.89
CA HIS A 116 -0.03 -9.08 10.17
C HIS A 116 1.39 -8.63 10.51
N PRO A 117 1.82 -7.43 10.09
CA PRO A 117 3.21 -6.99 10.22
C PRO A 117 3.48 -6.52 11.65
N MET A 118 3.50 -7.45 12.60
CA MET A 118 3.66 -7.14 14.02
C MET A 118 5.04 -6.50 14.31
N TRP A 119 6.03 -6.70 13.43
CA TRP A 119 7.35 -6.04 13.54
C TRP A 119 7.25 -4.51 13.47
N LEU A 120 6.25 -3.95 12.77
CA LEU A 120 6.03 -2.51 12.68
C LEU A 120 5.65 -1.86 14.02
N TYR A 121 5.34 -2.65 15.04
CA TYR A 121 4.95 -2.16 16.36
C TYR A 121 6.07 -2.33 17.40
N GLN A 122 7.25 -2.83 17.00
CA GLN A 122 8.41 -3.01 17.87
C GLN A 122 9.31 -1.78 17.82
N SER A 123 9.70 -1.27 18.99
CA SER A 123 10.68 -0.18 19.08
C SER A 123 12.09 -0.61 18.68
N SER A 124 12.45 -1.88 18.91
CA SER A 124 13.76 -2.46 18.57
C SER A 124 13.62 -3.95 18.22
N LEU A 125 14.70 -4.54 17.68
CA LEU A 125 14.77 -5.96 17.34
C LEU A 125 14.52 -6.89 18.53
N THR A 126 14.87 -6.45 19.74
CA THR A 126 14.79 -7.27 20.96
C THR A 126 13.52 -7.02 21.77
N SER A 127 12.77 -5.95 21.49
CA SER A 127 11.57 -5.59 22.25
C SER A 127 10.31 -6.28 21.73
N PHE A 128 9.37 -6.55 22.64
CA PHE A 128 8.00 -6.90 22.26
C PHE A 128 7.27 -5.64 21.77
N GLY A 129 6.42 -5.82 20.75
CA GLY A 129 5.70 -4.71 20.15
C GLY A 129 4.57 -4.14 21.01
N SER A 130 4.09 -2.95 20.64
CA SER A 130 3.00 -2.25 21.32
C SER A 130 1.60 -2.78 20.96
N ALA A 131 1.43 -3.43 19.80
CA ALA A 131 0.16 -4.04 19.41
C ALA A 131 0.03 -5.47 19.91
N SER A 132 -1.20 -5.88 20.24
CA SER A 132 -1.51 -7.27 20.60
C SER A 132 -2.12 -8.03 19.44
N TRP A 133 -1.86 -9.34 19.41
CA TRP A 133 -2.50 -10.30 18.51
C TRP A 133 -2.85 -11.58 19.26
N ALA A 134 -3.77 -12.36 18.70
CA ALA A 134 -4.24 -13.59 19.34
C ALA A 134 -3.15 -14.67 19.36
N CYS A 135 -2.97 -15.39 20.48
CA CYS A 135 -2.08 -16.56 20.53
C CYS A 135 -2.90 -17.84 20.36
N HIS A 136 -2.56 -18.65 19.36
CA HIS A 136 -3.25 -19.91 19.07
C HIS A 136 -2.49 -21.15 19.55
N VAL A 137 -1.30 -20.96 20.14
CA VAL A 137 -0.39 -22.07 20.51
C VAL A 137 -0.31 -22.29 22.02
N GLY A 138 -0.41 -21.23 22.82
CA GLY A 138 -0.33 -21.31 24.28
C GLY A 138 -1.69 -21.29 24.95
N ARG A 139 -1.90 -22.14 25.97
CA ARG A 139 -3.11 -22.08 26.82
C ARG A 139 -3.11 -20.77 27.62
N GLY A 140 -4.26 -20.13 27.78
CA GLY A 140 -4.43 -18.89 28.56
C GLY A 140 -3.78 -17.63 27.96
N CYS A 141 -3.32 -17.67 26.71
CA CYS A 141 -2.61 -16.57 26.05
C CYS A 141 -3.48 -15.82 25.03
N GLU A 142 -4.80 -15.70 25.26
CA GLU A 142 -5.78 -15.22 24.27
C GLU A 142 -5.30 -14.05 23.43
N TYR A 143 -4.89 -12.93 24.06
CA TYR A 143 -4.18 -11.81 23.43
C TYR A 143 -2.89 -11.47 24.18
N THR A 144 -1.84 -11.19 23.41
CA THR A 144 -0.49 -10.93 23.92
C THR A 144 0.30 -10.02 22.99
N LYS A 145 1.47 -9.56 23.43
CA LYS A 145 2.44 -8.84 22.60
C LYS A 145 3.39 -9.82 21.92
N TRP A 146 3.96 -9.37 20.81
CA TRP A 146 4.72 -10.21 19.89
C TRP A 146 6.04 -9.56 19.52
N ARG A 147 7.08 -10.38 19.39
CA ARG A 147 8.40 -10.00 18.89
C ARG A 147 8.73 -10.89 17.69
N ILE A 148 9.21 -10.32 16.59
CA ILE A 148 9.62 -11.13 15.43
C ILE A 148 10.78 -12.05 15.81
N VAL A 149 10.78 -13.27 15.27
CA VAL A 149 11.91 -14.17 15.44
C VAL A 149 13.13 -13.61 14.68
N PRO A 150 14.33 -13.54 15.29
CA PRO A 150 15.51 -12.93 14.67
C PRO A 150 15.86 -13.43 13.27
N SER A 151 15.66 -14.72 12.99
CA SER A 151 15.93 -15.31 11.67
C SER A 151 15.03 -14.77 10.54
N ASP A 152 13.88 -14.18 10.88
CA ASP A 152 12.93 -13.66 9.90
C ASP A 152 13.16 -12.16 9.64
N VAL A 153 13.98 -11.47 10.44
CA VAL A 153 14.27 -10.03 10.29
C VAL A 153 14.93 -9.71 8.96
N ALA A 154 15.92 -10.51 8.54
CA ALA A 154 16.68 -10.29 7.30
C ALA A 154 15.82 -10.42 6.03
N GLN A 155 14.60 -10.93 6.14
CA GLN A 155 13.66 -11.06 5.03
C GLN A 155 12.72 -9.84 4.89
N ILE A 156 12.75 -8.90 5.86
CA ILE A 156 11.99 -7.66 5.77
C ILE A 156 12.65 -6.75 4.73
N PRO A 157 11.93 -6.32 3.68
CA PRO A 157 12.47 -5.33 2.75
C PRO A 157 12.89 -4.05 3.47
N SER A 158 14.03 -3.47 3.08
CA SER A 158 14.62 -2.32 3.79
C SER A 158 13.66 -1.12 3.91
N ASN A 159 12.77 -0.91 2.93
CA ASN A 159 11.75 0.14 2.93
C ASN A 159 10.55 -0.15 3.88
N HIS A 160 10.54 -1.30 4.54
CA HIS A 160 9.52 -1.73 5.50
C HIS A 160 10.09 -1.99 6.90
N LEU A 161 11.38 -1.72 7.11
CA LEU A 161 11.98 -1.72 8.44
C LEU A 161 11.44 -0.51 9.24
N PRO A 162 11.12 -0.68 10.53
CA PRO A 162 10.80 0.45 11.40
C PRO A 162 11.98 1.41 11.48
N GLU A 163 11.72 2.72 11.35
CA GLU A 163 12.76 3.76 11.48
C GLU A 163 13.53 3.64 12.80
N SER A 164 12.84 3.25 13.88
CA SER A 164 13.44 3.06 15.20
C SER A 164 14.45 1.90 15.29
N TRP A 165 14.52 1.02 14.29
CA TRP A 165 15.50 -0.07 14.24
C TRP A 165 16.85 0.36 13.63
N GLY A 166 16.94 1.57 13.07
CA GLY A 166 18.11 2.02 12.33
C GLY A 166 18.17 1.46 10.90
N GLY A 167 19.31 1.65 10.22
CA GLY A 167 19.55 1.18 8.83
C GLY A 167 19.14 2.18 7.74
N GLN A 168 18.40 3.24 8.07
CA GLN A 168 18.03 4.28 7.10
C GLN A 168 19.25 5.09 6.62
N GLU A 169 20.21 5.35 7.51
CA GLU A 169 21.46 6.04 7.14
C GLU A 169 22.33 5.16 6.22
N GLU A 170 22.41 3.85 6.46
CA GLU A 170 23.14 2.90 5.58
C GLU A 170 22.54 2.86 4.17
N ILE A 171 21.20 2.92 4.06
CA ILE A 171 20.49 3.04 2.78
C ILE A 171 20.83 4.38 2.11
N TYR A 172 20.80 5.48 2.86
CA TYR A 172 21.13 6.80 2.32
C TYR A 172 22.58 6.90 1.86
N GLU A 173 23.53 6.33 2.60
CA GLU A 173 24.93 6.22 2.22
C GLU A 173 25.11 5.40 0.94
N THR A 174 24.41 4.27 0.82
CA THR A 174 24.42 3.45 -0.39
C THR A 174 23.93 4.25 -1.60
N VAL A 175 22.83 5.01 -1.46
CA VAL A 175 22.31 5.88 -2.52
C VAL A 175 23.29 7.01 -2.87
N ARG A 176 23.94 7.62 -1.85
CA ARG A 176 24.96 8.66 -2.05
C ARG A 176 26.17 8.10 -2.83
N ASN A 177 26.62 6.89 -2.49
CA ASN A 177 27.70 6.19 -3.18
C ASN A 177 27.35 5.88 -4.63
N PHE A 178 26.19 5.28 -4.88
CA PHE A 178 25.71 4.98 -6.23
C PHE A 178 25.62 6.24 -7.10
N ARG A 179 25.09 7.35 -6.56
CA ARG A 179 25.04 8.63 -7.28
C ARG A 179 26.41 9.28 -7.52
N ARG A 180 27.40 9.04 -6.65
CA ARG A 180 28.79 9.49 -6.89
C ARG A 180 29.39 8.73 -8.06
N GLN A 181 29.29 7.40 -8.05
CA GLN A 181 29.79 6.54 -9.14
C GLN A 181 29.15 6.89 -10.49
N GLN A 182 27.81 7.06 -10.54
CA GLN A 182 27.12 7.48 -11.77
C GLN A 182 27.60 8.84 -12.32
N ARG A 183 27.95 9.79 -11.44
CA ARG A 183 28.49 11.10 -11.89
C ARG A 183 29.93 10.98 -12.38
N GLU A 184 30.73 10.12 -11.75
CA GLU A 184 32.11 9.86 -12.18
C GLU A 184 32.13 9.16 -13.54
N GLU A 185 31.25 8.19 -13.76
CA GLU A 185 31.07 7.49 -15.05
C GLU A 185 30.54 8.41 -16.15
N GLN A 186 29.57 9.29 -15.85
CA GLN A 186 29.04 10.28 -16.80
C GLN A 186 30.01 11.45 -17.05
N GLY A 187 30.86 11.78 -16.06
CA GLY A 187 31.95 12.76 -16.20
C GLY A 187 33.10 12.24 -17.06
N CYS A 188 33.31 10.93 -17.12
CA CYS A 188 34.34 10.29 -17.95
C CYS A 188 33.99 10.28 -19.45
N CYS A 189 32.72 10.49 -19.83
CA CYS A 189 32.27 10.62 -21.23
C CYS A 189 32.34 12.07 -21.78
N ARG A 190 32.97 13.02 -21.07
CA ARG A 190 33.22 14.37 -21.58
C ARG A 190 34.71 14.69 -21.60
N ILE A 191 35.41 14.19 -22.60
CA ILE A 191 36.62 14.83 -23.13
C ILE A 191 36.50 14.79 -24.66
N PRO A 192 36.62 15.94 -25.37
CA PRO A 192 36.62 16.02 -26.83
C PRO A 192 37.81 15.29 -27.48
#